data_AF-A0A355SZP6-F1
#
_entry.id   AF-A0A355SZP6-F1
#
_cell.length_a   1.000
_cell.length_b   1.000
_cell.length_c   1.000
_cell.angle_alpha   90.00
_cell.angle_beta   90.00
_cell.angle_gamma   90.00
#
_symmetry.space_group_name_H-M   'P 1'
#
loop_
_entity.id
_entity.type
_entity.pdbx_description
1 polymer ?
#
loop_
_entity_poly.entity_id
_entity_poly.type
_entity_poly.pdbx_seq_one_letter_code
_entity_poly.pdbx_strand_id
1 'polypeptide(L)'
;MNHTHHQRLAYQITLALLLFCSSLLHADDHQAEALEAEASRTALKKYLSEDDEGRALTQFIQKEMSAEIQIFFDGMLERDPLLAEQMVDHLSEVCEEYKMLQQEAPEEAVFFVKIQRYEVLSHVLSESFDPESPHAKAISTKIREQLEAAFDLKLQWQARELKELQNEVQELSALLEQRKQARATIIKRRLNELTGINSHLEW
;
A
#
# COMPACT_ATOMS: atom_id res chain seq x y z
N MET A 1 -11.00 -10.37 2.04
CA MET A 1 -10.85 -11.49 1.07
C MET A 1 -9.36 -11.79 0.82
N ASN A 2 -8.48 -11.57 1.81
CA ASN A 2 -7.01 -11.52 1.63
C ASN A 2 -6.32 -12.89 1.68
N HIS A 3 -7.01 -13.96 2.05
CA HIS A 3 -6.36 -15.27 2.23
C HIS A 3 -6.12 -16.02 0.92
N THR A 4 -6.85 -15.72 -0.15
CA THR A 4 -6.76 -16.47 -1.40
C THR A 4 -5.66 -16.01 -2.34
N HIS A 5 -5.18 -14.76 -2.23
CA HIS A 5 -4.17 -14.15 -3.11
C HIS A 5 -2.75 -14.61 -2.74
N HIS A 6 -2.35 -14.43 -1.47
CA HIS A 6 -1.11 -15.01 -0.96
C HIS A 6 -1.08 -16.52 -1.14
N GLN A 7 -2.21 -17.22 -1.00
CA GLN A 7 -2.27 -18.66 -1.25
C GLN A 7 -2.00 -19.03 -2.70
N ARG A 8 -2.34 -18.21 -3.69
CA ARG A 8 -2.16 -18.55 -5.11
C ARG A 8 -0.73 -18.30 -5.58
N LEU A 9 -0.17 -17.14 -5.22
CA LEU A 9 1.24 -16.83 -5.47
C LEU A 9 2.13 -17.79 -4.68
N ALA A 10 1.87 -17.98 -3.38
CA ALA A 10 2.57 -18.97 -2.58
C ALA A 10 2.38 -20.39 -3.15
N TYR A 11 1.21 -20.77 -3.67
CA TYR A 11 1.03 -22.09 -4.28
C TYR A 11 1.83 -22.27 -5.57
N GLN A 12 1.89 -21.26 -6.44
CA GLN A 12 2.70 -21.33 -7.66
C GLN A 12 4.20 -21.35 -7.34
N ILE A 13 4.64 -20.56 -6.37
CA ILE A 13 6.02 -20.57 -5.86
C ILE A 13 6.32 -21.91 -5.19
N THR A 14 5.43 -22.42 -4.34
CA THR A 14 5.60 -23.72 -3.66
C THR A 14 5.60 -24.87 -4.65
N LEU A 15 4.79 -24.82 -5.72
CA LEU A 15 4.78 -25.84 -6.76
C LEU A 15 6.08 -25.82 -7.58
N ALA A 16 6.60 -24.62 -7.89
CA ALA A 16 7.90 -24.45 -8.51
C ALA A 16 9.03 -24.97 -7.60
N LEU A 17 8.98 -24.64 -6.29
CA LEU A 17 9.91 -25.12 -5.27
C LEU A 17 9.84 -26.64 -5.04
N LEU A 18 8.65 -27.26 -5.12
CA LEU A 18 8.49 -28.71 -4.99
C LEU A 18 9.02 -29.46 -6.22
N LEU A 19 8.82 -28.91 -7.42
CA LEU A 19 9.43 -29.42 -8.64
C LEU A 19 10.96 -29.25 -8.59
N PHE A 20 11.45 -28.15 -8.01
CA PHE A 20 12.87 -27.84 -7.75
C PHE A 20 13.53 -28.78 -6.73
N CYS A 21 12.89 -29.08 -5.59
CA CYS A 21 13.36 -30.06 -4.60
C CYS A 21 13.50 -31.47 -5.21
N SER A 22 12.66 -31.82 -6.17
CA SER A 22 12.75 -33.11 -6.87
C SER A 22 13.97 -33.21 -7.82
N SER A 23 14.46 -32.07 -8.32
CA SER A 23 15.67 -31.98 -9.17
C SER A 23 16.97 -31.74 -8.40
N LEU A 24 16.88 -31.33 -7.12
CA LEU A 24 18.01 -30.86 -6.31
C LEU A 24 18.73 -31.91 -5.47
N LEU A 25 18.31 -33.17 -5.53
CA LEU A 25 18.92 -34.26 -4.75
C LEU A 25 20.45 -34.43 -4.97
N HIS A 26 21.08 -33.69 -5.91
CA HIS A 26 22.50 -33.79 -6.27
C HIS A 26 23.19 -32.45 -6.64
N ALA A 27 22.63 -31.25 -6.41
CA ALA A 27 23.29 -29.99 -6.82
C ALA A 27 24.07 -29.33 -5.66
N ASP A 28 25.17 -28.66 -6.01
CA ASP A 28 25.99 -27.82 -5.11
C ASP A 28 25.20 -26.55 -4.71
N ASP A 29 25.40 -26.01 -3.50
CA ASP A 29 24.57 -24.91 -2.95
C ASP A 29 24.47 -23.69 -3.90
N HIS A 30 25.55 -23.34 -4.60
CA HIS A 30 25.56 -22.24 -5.57
C HIS A 30 24.76 -22.53 -6.86
N GLN A 31 24.62 -23.80 -7.25
CA GLN A 31 23.75 -24.18 -8.37
C GLN A 31 22.28 -24.12 -7.95
N ALA A 32 21.97 -24.43 -6.69
CA ALA A 32 20.62 -24.31 -6.16
C ALA A 32 20.13 -22.85 -6.15
N GLU A 33 20.93 -21.92 -5.63
CA GLU A 33 20.62 -20.48 -5.61
C GLU A 33 20.41 -19.90 -7.01
N ALA A 34 21.27 -20.27 -7.96
CA ALA A 34 21.15 -19.79 -9.35
C ALA A 34 19.88 -20.31 -10.04
N LEU A 35 19.49 -21.56 -9.77
CA LEU A 35 18.26 -22.15 -10.30
C LEU A 35 17.01 -21.53 -9.66
N GLU A 36 17.04 -21.22 -8.36
CA GLU A 36 15.96 -20.54 -7.65
C GLU A 36 15.75 -19.12 -8.19
N ALA A 37 16.82 -18.36 -8.36
CA ALA A 37 16.76 -17.03 -8.95
C ALA A 37 16.17 -17.06 -10.37
N GLU A 38 16.57 -18.02 -11.21
CA GLU A 38 16.02 -18.17 -12.57
C GLU A 38 14.53 -18.56 -12.56
N ALA A 39 14.13 -19.43 -11.63
CA ALA A 39 12.73 -19.80 -11.45
C ALA A 39 11.88 -18.61 -11.01
N SER A 40 12.35 -17.83 -10.02
CA SER A 40 11.68 -16.61 -9.55
C SER A 40 11.59 -15.57 -10.67
N ARG A 41 12.69 -15.32 -11.40
CA ARG A 41 12.69 -14.41 -12.58
C ARG A 41 11.63 -14.81 -13.60
N THR A 42 11.55 -16.10 -13.93
CA THR A 42 10.58 -16.61 -14.91
C THR A 42 9.14 -16.44 -14.40
N ALA A 43 8.89 -16.77 -13.14
CA ALA A 43 7.58 -16.63 -12.51
C ALA A 43 7.13 -15.16 -12.46
N LEU A 44 8.02 -14.25 -12.03
CA LEU A 44 7.76 -12.82 -11.95
C LEU A 44 7.49 -12.21 -13.33
N LYS A 45 8.29 -12.52 -14.35
CA LYS A 45 8.03 -12.06 -15.73
C LYS A 45 6.66 -12.51 -16.23
N LYS A 46 6.30 -13.76 -15.95
CA LYS A 46 4.98 -14.29 -16.32
C LYS A 46 3.86 -13.56 -15.56
N TYR A 47 4.00 -13.38 -14.25
CA TYR A 47 3.04 -12.64 -13.44
C TYR A 47 2.82 -11.22 -13.98
N LEU A 48 3.89 -10.45 -14.16
CA LEU A 48 3.83 -9.06 -14.60
C LEU A 48 3.22 -8.86 -16.00
N SER A 49 3.29 -9.88 -16.87
CA SER A 49 2.82 -9.78 -18.26
C SER A 49 1.49 -10.49 -18.53
N GLU A 50 1.28 -11.67 -17.94
CA GLU A 50 0.13 -12.55 -18.23
C GLU A 50 -0.97 -12.47 -17.18
N ASP A 51 -0.66 -12.12 -15.94
CA ASP A 51 -1.65 -11.98 -14.87
C ASP A 51 -2.32 -10.59 -14.88
N ASP A 52 -3.63 -10.53 -14.59
CA ASP A 52 -4.38 -9.27 -14.54
C ASP A 52 -3.85 -8.34 -13.44
N GLU A 53 -3.50 -8.90 -12.28
CA GLU A 53 -2.97 -8.15 -11.13
C GLU A 53 -1.55 -7.66 -11.44
N GLY A 54 -0.71 -8.53 -12.01
CA GLY A 54 0.65 -8.17 -12.43
C GLY A 54 0.70 -7.10 -13.53
N ARG A 55 -0.24 -7.14 -14.49
CA ARG A 55 -0.42 -6.06 -15.47
C ARG A 55 -0.87 -4.76 -14.83
N ALA A 56 -1.80 -4.83 -13.87
CA ALA A 56 -2.27 -3.65 -13.15
C ALA A 56 -1.13 -3.02 -12.33
N LEU A 57 -0.28 -3.84 -11.71
CA LEU A 57 0.93 -3.38 -11.02
C LEU A 57 1.89 -2.68 -11.99
N THR A 58 2.17 -3.29 -13.14
CA THR A 58 3.05 -2.70 -14.16
C THR A 58 2.51 -1.33 -14.62
N GLN A 59 1.21 -1.22 -14.86
CA GLN A 59 0.57 0.06 -15.23
C GLN A 59 0.63 1.08 -14.09
N PHE A 60 0.47 0.64 -12.84
CA PHE A 60 0.58 1.50 -11.66
C PHE A 60 1.99 2.08 -11.53
N ILE A 61 3.04 1.26 -11.65
CA ILE A 61 4.44 1.72 -11.59
C ILE A 61 4.69 2.76 -12.70
N GLN A 62 4.27 2.47 -13.93
CA GLN A 62 4.47 3.35 -15.08
C GLN A 62 3.74 4.69 -14.94
N LYS A 63 2.54 4.69 -14.36
CA LYS A 63 1.67 5.87 -14.33
C LYS A 63 1.86 6.73 -13.09
N GLU A 64 2.02 6.09 -11.93
CA GLU A 64 1.90 6.75 -10.62
C GLU A 64 3.22 6.83 -9.85
N MET A 65 4.13 5.88 -10.06
CA MET A 65 5.43 5.85 -9.36
C MET A 65 6.43 6.78 -10.07
N SER A 66 7.30 6.28 -10.94
CA SER A 66 8.13 7.11 -11.82
C SER A 66 8.85 6.26 -12.87
N ALA A 67 9.42 6.90 -13.89
CA ALA A 67 10.26 6.21 -14.87
C ALA A 67 11.53 5.64 -14.22
N GLU A 68 12.11 6.34 -13.25
CA GLU A 68 13.29 5.88 -12.49
C GLU A 68 12.98 4.61 -11.68
N ILE A 69 11.81 4.55 -11.02
CA ILE A 69 11.37 3.35 -10.30
C ILE A 69 11.20 2.19 -11.29
N GLN A 70 10.54 2.42 -12.43
CA GLN A 70 10.37 1.39 -13.45
C GLN A 70 11.71 0.84 -13.96
N ILE A 71 12.65 1.72 -14.32
CA ILE A 71 13.97 1.32 -14.81
C ILE A 71 14.71 0.49 -13.76
N PHE A 72 14.64 0.91 -12.50
CA PHE A 72 15.29 0.18 -11.42
C PHE A 72 14.64 -1.17 -11.16
N PHE A 73 13.31 -1.23 -11.16
CA PHE A 73 12.56 -2.47 -10.99
C PHE A 73 12.87 -3.48 -12.10
N ASP A 74 12.89 -3.04 -13.36
CA ASP A 74 13.29 -3.88 -14.49
C ASP A 74 14.74 -4.37 -14.37
N GLY A 75 15.65 -3.51 -13.90
CA GLY A 75 17.04 -3.87 -13.64
C GLY A 75 17.20 -4.86 -12.47
N MET A 76 16.38 -4.73 -11.43
CA MET A 76 16.36 -5.63 -10.27
C MET A 76 15.86 -7.01 -10.67
N LEU A 77 14.80 -7.09 -11.48
CA LEU A 77 14.26 -8.35 -11.98
C LEU A 77 15.31 -9.20 -12.72
N GLU A 78 16.25 -8.55 -13.43
CA GLU A 78 17.35 -9.25 -14.09
C GLU A 78 18.52 -9.56 -13.14
N ARG A 79 18.86 -8.67 -12.20
CA ARG A 79 20.05 -8.82 -11.36
C ARG A 79 19.84 -9.66 -10.11
N ASP A 80 18.70 -9.46 -9.44
CA ASP A 80 18.33 -10.10 -8.19
C ASP A 80 16.81 -10.35 -8.16
N PRO A 81 16.37 -11.49 -8.74
CA PRO A 81 14.95 -11.82 -8.84
C PRO A 81 14.27 -12.03 -7.48
N LEU A 82 15.02 -12.46 -6.46
CA LEU A 82 14.48 -12.67 -5.11
C LEU A 82 14.21 -11.34 -4.41
N LEU A 83 15.09 -10.36 -4.58
CA LEU A 83 14.83 -9.00 -4.13
C LEU A 83 13.68 -8.36 -4.94
N ALA A 84 13.59 -8.65 -6.24
CA ALA A 84 12.48 -8.20 -7.07
C ALA A 84 11.12 -8.73 -6.58
N GLU A 85 11.07 -9.96 -6.06
CA GLU A 85 9.86 -10.54 -5.47
C GLU A 85 9.36 -9.73 -4.26
N GLN A 86 10.26 -9.34 -3.37
CA GLN A 86 9.92 -8.49 -2.22
C GLN A 86 9.41 -7.12 -2.65
N MET A 87 10.00 -6.55 -3.71
CA MET A 87 9.55 -5.28 -4.29
C MET A 87 8.17 -5.43 -4.97
N VAL A 88 7.91 -6.56 -5.64
CA VAL A 88 6.59 -6.87 -6.21
C VAL A 88 5.54 -6.94 -5.12
N ASP A 89 5.81 -7.65 -4.03
CA ASP A 89 4.88 -7.76 -2.91
C ASP A 89 4.56 -6.37 -2.33
N HIS A 90 5.60 -5.59 -2.02
CA HIS A 90 5.42 -4.24 -1.49
C HIS A 90 4.63 -3.32 -2.44
N LEU A 91 5.00 -3.28 -3.73
CA LEU A 91 4.33 -2.41 -4.68
C LEU A 91 2.91 -2.90 -5.02
N SER A 92 2.63 -4.20 -4.87
CA SER A 92 1.28 -4.75 -5.01
C SER A 92 0.38 -4.25 -3.87
N GLU A 93 0.85 -4.31 -2.63
CA GLU A 93 0.13 -3.75 -1.47
C GLU A 93 -0.17 -2.26 -1.67
N VAL A 94 0.85 -1.50 -2.10
CA VAL A 94 0.70 -0.07 -2.40
C VAL A 94 -0.30 0.17 -3.54
N CYS A 95 -0.30 -0.66 -4.58
CA CYS A 95 -1.24 -0.55 -5.70
C CYS A 95 -2.68 -0.81 -5.25
N GLU A 96 -2.90 -1.81 -4.40
CA GLU A 96 -4.23 -2.14 -3.85
C GLU A 96 -4.75 -1.04 -2.94
N GLU A 97 -3.93 -0.56 -2.00
CA GLU A 97 -4.30 0.53 -1.10
C GLU A 97 -4.63 1.81 -1.88
N TYR A 98 -3.84 2.14 -2.91
CA TYR A 98 -4.13 3.27 -3.79
C TYR A 98 -5.48 3.12 -4.50
N LYS A 99 -5.82 1.93 -5.01
CA LYS A 99 -7.12 1.68 -5.65
C LYS A 99 -8.29 1.82 -4.68
N MET A 100 -8.11 1.38 -3.43
CA MET A 100 -9.12 1.55 -2.38
C MET A 100 -9.32 3.04 -2.06
N LEU A 101 -8.23 3.76 -1.82
CA LEU A 101 -8.28 5.20 -1.53
C LEU A 101 -8.89 6.00 -2.69
N GLN A 102 -8.64 5.62 -3.94
CA GLN A 102 -9.29 6.26 -5.08
C GLN A 102 -10.83 6.17 -5.05
N GLN A 103 -11.39 5.16 -4.38
CA GLN A 103 -12.85 4.98 -4.26
C GLN A 103 -13.40 5.64 -3.00
N GLU A 104 -12.69 5.51 -1.89
CA GLU A 104 -13.17 5.92 -0.56
C GLU A 104 -12.78 7.37 -0.22
N ALA A 105 -11.56 7.77 -0.56
CA ALA A 105 -10.98 9.07 -0.24
C ALA A 105 -10.03 9.56 -1.36
N PRO A 106 -10.56 10.01 -2.52
CA PRO A 106 -9.73 10.34 -3.69
C PRO A 106 -8.67 11.42 -3.44
N GLU A 107 -8.93 12.34 -2.52
CA GLU A 107 -7.97 13.38 -2.13
C GLU A 107 -6.78 12.79 -1.36
N GLU A 108 -7.04 11.80 -0.49
CA GLU A 108 -6.00 11.08 0.26
C GLU A 108 -5.16 10.19 -0.65
N ALA A 109 -5.79 9.56 -1.66
CA ALA A 109 -5.08 8.74 -2.66
C ALA A 109 -3.92 9.51 -3.33
N VAL A 110 -4.11 10.82 -3.57
CA VAL A 110 -3.08 11.69 -4.16
C VAL A 110 -1.91 11.92 -3.21
N PHE A 111 -2.16 12.03 -1.90
CA PHE A 111 -1.08 12.14 -0.89
C PHE A 111 -0.35 10.82 -0.73
N PHE A 112 -1.11 9.75 -0.56
CA PHE A 112 -0.60 8.40 -0.39
C PHE A 112 0.39 8.04 -1.50
N VAL A 113 -0.02 8.15 -2.77
CA VAL A 113 0.82 7.73 -3.89
C VAL A 113 2.09 8.57 -4.04
N LYS A 114 2.02 9.87 -3.71
CA LYS A 114 3.20 10.75 -3.71
C LYS A 114 4.18 10.39 -2.61
N ILE A 115 3.69 10.08 -1.41
CA ILE A 115 4.52 9.64 -0.28
C ILE A 115 5.22 8.34 -0.66
N GLN A 116 4.46 7.34 -1.12
CA GLN A 116 4.99 6.03 -1.53
C GLN A 116 6.05 6.18 -2.62
N ARG A 117 5.83 7.03 -3.61
CA ARG A 117 6.84 7.33 -4.63
C ARG A 117 8.15 7.83 -4.04
N TYR A 118 8.11 8.75 -3.07
CA TYR A 118 9.34 9.25 -2.42
C TYR A 118 10.03 8.16 -1.59
N GLU A 119 9.27 7.34 -0.89
CA GLU A 119 9.81 6.23 -0.09
C GLU A 119 10.48 5.18 -0.98
N VAL A 120 9.79 4.74 -2.03
CA VAL A 120 10.35 3.79 -3.00
C VAL A 120 11.58 4.39 -3.67
N LEU A 121 11.56 5.64 -4.14
CA LEU A 121 12.76 6.28 -4.71
C LEU A 121 13.94 6.31 -3.74
N SER A 122 13.69 6.59 -2.46
CA SER A 122 14.75 6.60 -1.44
C SER A 122 15.40 5.22 -1.27
N HIS A 123 14.59 4.16 -1.30
CA HIS A 123 15.04 2.78 -1.23
C HIS A 123 15.79 2.34 -2.50
N VAL A 124 15.25 2.66 -3.67
CA VAL A 124 15.91 2.45 -4.97
C VAL A 124 17.30 3.09 -4.99
N LEU A 125 17.42 4.31 -4.49
CA LEU A 125 18.71 5.01 -4.40
C LEU A 125 19.66 4.34 -3.39
N SER A 126 19.15 3.79 -2.27
CA SER A 126 20.00 3.11 -1.29
C SER A 126 20.62 1.83 -1.82
N GLU A 127 19.94 1.10 -2.70
CA GLU A 127 20.50 -0.09 -3.37
C GLU A 127 21.69 0.25 -4.28
N SER A 128 21.78 1.49 -4.75
CA SER A 128 22.92 2.00 -5.52
C SER A 128 23.99 2.70 -4.69
N PHE A 129 23.77 2.82 -3.37
CA PHE A 129 24.65 3.54 -2.47
C PHE A 129 25.85 2.68 -2.05
N ASP A 130 27.04 3.16 -2.40
CA ASP A 130 28.31 2.62 -1.93
C ASP A 130 29.07 3.76 -1.22
N PRO A 131 29.42 3.63 0.07
CA PRO A 131 30.11 4.68 0.81
C PRO A 131 31.50 5.01 0.26
N GLU A 132 32.14 4.07 -0.43
CA GLU A 132 33.47 4.24 -1.03
C GLU A 132 33.41 4.82 -2.45
N SER A 133 32.21 4.94 -3.03
CA SER A 133 32.01 5.48 -4.37
C SER A 133 32.25 6.99 -4.43
N PRO A 134 32.88 7.52 -5.50
CA PRO A 134 32.95 8.97 -5.75
C PRO A 134 31.56 9.64 -5.80
N HIS A 135 30.50 8.87 -6.04
CA HIS A 135 29.13 9.35 -6.10
C HIS A 135 28.37 9.27 -4.76
N ALA A 136 28.97 8.72 -3.69
CA ALA A 136 28.33 8.51 -2.39
C ALA A 136 27.64 9.77 -1.87
N LYS A 137 28.33 10.91 -1.89
CA LYS A 137 27.78 12.19 -1.40
C LYS A 137 26.57 12.65 -2.22
N ALA A 138 26.60 12.46 -3.54
CA ALA A 138 25.50 12.84 -4.41
C ALA A 138 24.28 11.95 -4.20
N ILE A 139 24.48 10.63 -4.08
CA ILE A 139 23.40 9.66 -3.82
C ILE A 139 22.81 9.90 -2.43
N SER A 140 23.64 10.05 -1.40
CA SER A 140 23.18 10.38 -0.03
C SER A 140 22.37 11.68 0.02
N THR A 141 22.78 12.69 -0.75
CA THR A 141 22.01 13.94 -0.86
C THR A 141 20.63 13.70 -1.47
N LYS A 142 20.55 12.94 -2.56
CA LYS A 142 19.27 12.59 -3.20
C LYS A 142 18.37 11.76 -2.29
N ILE A 143 18.93 10.76 -1.59
CA ILE A 143 18.17 9.94 -0.62
C ILE A 143 17.55 10.85 0.43
N ARG A 144 18.35 11.73 1.03
CA ARG A 144 17.86 12.70 2.02
C ARG A 144 16.75 13.59 1.46
N GLU A 145 16.91 14.12 0.24
CA GLU A 145 15.86 14.93 -0.41
C GLU A 145 14.54 14.16 -0.58
N GLN A 146 14.59 12.88 -0.94
CA GLN A 146 13.38 12.06 -1.03
C GLN A 146 12.75 11.82 0.35
N LEU A 147 13.57 11.52 1.37
CA LEU A 147 13.09 11.31 2.75
C LEU A 147 12.47 12.57 3.35
N GLU A 148 13.09 13.73 3.16
CA GLU A 148 12.57 15.03 3.60
C GLU A 148 11.23 15.33 2.89
N ALA A 149 11.13 15.11 1.58
CA ALA A 149 9.89 15.30 0.84
C ALA A 149 8.76 14.35 1.30
N ALA A 150 9.08 13.08 1.56
CA ALA A 150 8.12 12.12 2.11
C ALA A 150 7.64 12.56 3.50
N PHE A 151 8.56 12.98 4.37
CA PHE A 151 8.26 13.41 5.73
C PHE A 151 7.39 14.66 5.76
N ASP A 152 7.73 15.68 4.96
CA ASP A 152 6.94 16.91 4.88
C ASP A 152 5.52 16.65 4.37
N LEU A 153 5.35 15.74 3.41
CA LEU A 153 4.02 15.33 2.93
C LEU A 153 3.24 14.57 4.00
N LYS A 154 3.88 13.67 4.75
CA LYS A 154 3.25 12.98 5.89
C LYS A 154 2.78 13.96 6.95
N LEU A 155 3.59 14.97 7.29
CA LEU A 155 3.20 16.03 8.22
C LEU A 155 2.02 16.84 7.70
N GLN A 156 2.01 17.19 6.41
CA GLN A 156 0.88 17.90 5.80
C GLN A 156 -0.40 17.06 5.83
N TRP A 157 -0.30 15.76 5.57
CA TRP A 157 -1.43 14.85 5.62
C TRP A 157 -1.98 14.72 7.05
N GLN A 158 -1.12 14.47 8.03
CA GLN A 158 -1.49 14.40 9.45
C GLN A 158 -2.10 15.72 9.96
N ALA A 159 -1.62 16.87 9.49
CA ALA A 159 -2.21 18.17 9.86
C ALA A 159 -3.64 18.34 9.32
N ARG A 160 -3.96 17.75 8.17
CA ARG A 160 -5.32 17.74 7.61
C ARG A 160 -6.23 16.79 8.37
N GLU A 161 -5.77 15.56 8.61
CA GLU A 161 -6.48 14.57 9.41
C GLU A 161 -6.81 15.13 10.80
N LEU A 162 -5.84 15.77 11.45
CA LEU A 162 -6.05 16.41 12.74
C LEU A 162 -7.14 17.49 12.68
N LYS A 163 -7.20 18.28 11.60
CA LYS A 163 -8.21 19.32 11.43
C LYS A 163 -9.61 18.72 11.21
N GLU A 164 -9.71 17.62 10.46
CA GLU A 164 -10.97 16.90 10.23
C GLU A 164 -11.49 16.31 11.54
N LEU A 165 -10.63 15.61 12.28
CA LEU A 165 -10.96 15.08 13.61
C LEU A 165 -11.39 16.19 14.59
N GLN A 166 -10.74 17.36 14.54
CA GLN A 166 -11.16 18.51 15.35
C GLN A 166 -12.56 19.01 14.98
N ASN A 167 -12.91 19.03 13.70
CA ASN A 167 -14.25 19.41 13.26
C ASN A 167 -15.29 18.39 13.72
N GLU A 168 -15.02 17.08 13.56
CA GLU A 168 -15.91 16.01 14.02
C GLU A 168 -16.18 16.08 15.52
N VAL A 169 -15.13 16.33 16.31
CA VAL A 169 -15.28 16.51 17.77
C VAL A 169 -16.18 17.70 18.10
N GLN A 170 -16.06 18.81 17.36
CA GLN A 170 -16.92 19.98 17.54
C GLN A 170 -18.37 19.67 17.18
N GLU A 171 -18.62 18.99 16.07
CA GLU A 171 -19.96 18.59 15.62
C GLU A 171 -20.64 17.64 16.62
N LEU A 172 -19.91 16.61 17.08
CA LEU A 172 -20.41 15.67 18.08
C LEU A 172 -20.70 16.36 19.41
N SER A 173 -19.86 17.31 19.81
CA SER A 173 -20.07 18.10 21.02
C SER A 173 -21.32 18.97 20.91
N ALA A 174 -21.54 19.61 19.76
CA ALA A 174 -22.75 20.40 19.50
C ALA A 174 -24.01 19.53 19.52
N LEU A 175 -23.97 18.34 18.90
CA LEU A 175 -25.06 17.37 18.91
C LEU A 175 -25.40 16.90 20.33
N LEU A 176 -24.38 16.66 21.15
CA LEU A 176 -24.55 16.29 22.56
C LEU A 176 -25.27 17.39 23.35
N GLU A 177 -24.84 18.64 23.20
CA GLU A 177 -25.48 19.78 23.88
C GLU A 177 -26.91 19.99 23.41
N GLN A 178 -27.18 19.89 22.10
CA GLN A 178 -28.53 19.96 21.57
C GLN A 178 -29.43 18.87 22.20
N ARG A 179 -28.92 17.65 22.35
CA ARG A 179 -29.64 16.55 23.01
C ARG A 179 -29.87 16.81 24.50
N LYS A 180 -28.90 17.38 25.20
CA LYS A 180 -29.07 17.78 26.61
C LYS A 180 -30.16 18.83 26.76
N GLN A 181 -30.16 19.85 25.92
CA GLN A 181 -31.20 20.90 25.92
C GLN A 181 -32.58 20.34 25.56
N ALA A 182 -32.65 19.43 24.59
CA ALA A 182 -33.89 18.78 24.17
C ALA A 182 -34.33 17.62 25.09
N ARG A 183 -33.61 17.32 26.18
CA ARG A 183 -33.82 16.13 27.02
C ARG A 183 -35.28 15.99 27.46
N ALA A 184 -35.89 17.05 27.99
CA ALA A 184 -37.27 17.00 28.47
C ALA A 184 -38.26 16.68 27.34
N THR A 185 -38.08 17.30 26.18
CA THR A 185 -38.90 17.06 24.99
C THR A 185 -38.74 15.63 24.47
N ILE A 186 -37.51 15.12 24.40
CA ILE A 186 -37.21 13.75 24.00
C ILE A 186 -37.87 12.75 24.96
N ILE A 187 -37.72 12.95 26.27
CA ILE A 187 -38.33 12.09 27.30
C ILE A 187 -39.86 12.14 27.18
N LYS A 188 -40.45 13.34 27.04
CA LYS A 188 -41.91 13.49 26.89
C LYS A 188 -42.42 12.79 25.64
N ARG A 189 -41.74 12.93 24.50
CA ARG A 189 -42.10 12.23 23.26
C ARG A 189 -42.07 10.71 23.47
N ARG A 190 -41.00 10.21 24.07
CA ARG A 190 -40.86 8.78 24.34
C ARG A 190 -41.91 8.25 25.32
N LEU A 191 -42.25 9.03 26.34
CA LEU A 191 -43.32 8.70 27.28
C LEU A 191 -44.67 8.61 26.56
N ASN A 192 -44.99 9.58 25.70
CA ASN A 192 -46.24 9.58 24.92
C ASN A 192 -46.32 8.40 23.94
N GLU A 193 -45.20 8.04 23.29
CA GLU A 193 -45.10 6.85 22.42
C GLU A 193 -45.40 5.57 23.21
N LEU A 194 -44.82 5.41 24.41
CA LEU A 194 -44.97 4.20 25.22
C LEU A 194 -46.32 4.07 25.91
N THR A 195 -46.95 5.20 26.26
CA THR A 195 -48.24 5.23 26.97
C THR A 195 -49.43 5.27 26.03
N GLY A 196 -49.20 5.40 24.71
CA GLY A 196 -50.29 5.50 23.72
C GLY A 196 -51.08 6.80 23.79
N ILE A 197 -50.66 7.79 24.59
CA ILE A 197 -51.39 9.06 24.79
C ILE A 197 -51.48 9.88 23.48
N ASN A 198 -50.69 9.53 22.46
CA ASN A 198 -50.76 10.10 21.11
C ASN A 198 -50.93 9.05 19.98
N SER A 199 -51.46 7.85 20.25
CA SER A 199 -51.65 6.82 19.20
C SER A 199 -52.78 7.10 18.20
N HIS A 200 -53.42 8.29 18.26
CA HIS A 200 -54.57 8.67 17.44
C HIS A 200 -54.37 9.93 16.58
N LEU A 201 -53.14 10.35 16.29
CA LEU A 201 -52.93 11.25 15.16
C LEU A 201 -52.72 10.41 13.90
N GLU A 202 -53.84 10.20 13.20
CA GLU A 202 -53.91 9.72 11.83
C GLU A 202 -53.00 10.56 10.90
N TRP A 203 -52.49 9.88 9.88
CA TRP A 203 -51.57 10.38 8.84
C TRP A 203 -51.98 11.70 8.19
#